data_AF-A0A2E9U7K2-F1
#
_entry.id   AF-A0A2E9U7K2-F1
#
_cell.length_a   1.000
_cell.length_b   1.000
_cell.length_c   1.000
_cell.angle_alpha   90.00
_cell.angle_beta   90.00
_cell.angle_gamma   90.00
#
_symmetry.space_group_name_H-M   'P 1'
#
loop_
_entity.id
_entity.type
_entity.pdbx_description
1 polymer ?
#
loop_
_entity_poly.entity_id
_entity_poly.type
_entity_poly.pdbx_seq_one_letter_code
_entity_poly.pdbx_strand_id
1 'polypeptide(L)'
;MEILIPIAGILLCATIVFTVSYFNYQTSKSKHNALVELSTNIDDPSQLEELFKSLEEKKEPSDPRRGGVVTFFTGMGIYIFGVVVTQGGLKGVGLLVAAIGAGIVIAGYLFPRGREKS
;
A
#
# COMPACT_ATOMS: atom_id res chain seq x y z
N MET A 1 27.06 11.28 20.40
CA MET A 1 26.05 11.94 19.54
C MET A 1 25.90 11.27 18.16
N GLU A 2 26.92 10.57 17.65
CA GLU A 2 26.89 9.97 16.29
C GLU A 2 25.85 8.85 16.08
N ILE A 3 25.44 8.14 17.14
CA ILE A 3 24.44 7.06 17.07
C ILE A 3 22.99 7.57 17.22
N LEU A 4 22.81 8.77 17.78
CA LEU A 4 21.48 9.31 18.05
C LEU A 4 20.73 9.66 16.75
N ILE A 5 21.46 10.17 15.75
CA ILE A 5 20.92 10.55 14.44
C ILE A 5 20.38 9.32 13.68
N PRO A 6 21.14 8.22 13.48
CA PRO A 6 20.62 7.03 12.81
C PRO A 6 19.47 6.37 13.59
N ILE A 7 19.54 6.33 14.93
CA ILE A 7 18.43 5.79 15.75
C ILE A 7 17.16 6.61 15.55
N ALA A 8 17.25 7.94 15.59
CA ALA A 8 16.10 8.82 15.38
C ALA A 8 15.48 8.65 13.98
N GLY A 9 16.31 8.46 12.95
CA GLY A 9 15.85 8.21 11.58
C GLY A 9 15.06 6.90 11.45
N ILE A 10 15.56 5.82 12.05
CA ILE A 10 14.87 4.50 12.04
C ILE A 10 13.54 4.59 12.81
N LEU A 11 13.53 5.28 13.96
CA LEU A 11 12.33 5.49 14.76
C LEU A 11 11.24 6.25 14.00
N LEU A 12 11.60 7.34 13.31
CA LEU A 12 10.65 8.11 12.49
C LEU A 12 10.03 7.26 11.38
N CYS A 13 10.85 6.50 10.65
CA CYS A 13 10.37 5.59 9.61
C CYS A 13 9.39 4.55 10.17
N ALA A 14 9.71 3.93 11.31
CA ALA A 14 8.84 2.95 11.95
C ALA A 14 7.50 3.54 12.39
N THR A 15 7.51 4.74 12.97
CA THR A 15 6.28 5.42 13.41
C THR A 15 5.35 5.74 12.25
N ILE A 16 5.87 6.23 11.11
CA ILE A 16 5.05 6.56 9.93
C ILE A 16 4.33 5.30 9.40
N VAL A 17 5.07 4.19 9.23
CA VAL A 17 4.49 2.93 8.77
C VAL A 17 3.42 2.42 9.75
N PHE A 18 3.71 2.51 11.05
CA PHE A 18 2.77 2.10 12.09
C PHE A 18 1.49 2.94 12.08
N THR A 19 1.59 4.26 11.97
CA THR A 19 0.42 5.17 11.91
C THR A 19 -0.47 4.87 10.71
N VAL A 20 0.11 4.71 9.51
CA VAL A 20 -0.66 4.38 8.30
C VAL A 20 -1.33 3.00 8.44
N SER A 21 -0.63 2.02 8.99
CA SER A 21 -1.19 0.68 9.24
C SER A 21 -2.33 0.72 10.26
N TYR A 22 -2.16 1.45 11.37
CA TYR A 22 -3.17 1.59 12.41
C TYR A 22 -4.42 2.29 11.89
N PHE A 23 -4.27 3.34 11.09
CA PHE A 23 -5.41 4.05 10.50
C PHE A 23 -6.18 3.16 9.51
N ASN A 24 -5.47 2.42 8.65
CA ASN A 24 -6.10 1.45 7.75
C ASN A 24 -6.87 0.36 8.51
N TYR A 25 -6.33 -0.11 9.64
CA TYR A 25 -6.98 -1.11 10.50
C TYR A 25 -8.26 -0.56 11.15
N GLN A 26 -8.20 0.65 11.72
CA GLN A 26 -9.37 1.33 12.29
C GLN A 26 -10.46 1.57 11.24
N THR A 27 -10.09 2.04 10.04
CA THR A 27 -11.02 2.22 8.91
C THR A 27 -11.70 0.92 8.50
N SER A 28 -11.01 -0.22 8.60
CA SER A 28 -11.57 -1.52 8.23
C SER A 28 -12.54 -2.06 9.30
N LYS A 29 -12.26 -1.75 10.57
CA LYS A 29 -13.07 -2.18 11.72
C LYS A 29 -14.36 -1.37 11.85
N SER A 30 -14.33 -0.06 11.63
CA SER A 30 -15.54 0.78 11.63
C SER A 30 -16.53 0.36 10.53
N LYS A 31 -16.03 0.01 9.34
CA LYS A 31 -16.84 -0.53 8.24
C LYS A 31 -17.55 -1.84 8.62
N HIS A 32 -16.87 -2.76 9.31
CA HIS A 32 -17.46 -4.02 9.76
C HIS A 32 -18.49 -3.84 10.88
N ASN A 33 -18.21 -3.00 11.87
CA ASN A 33 -19.15 -2.79 12.98
C ASN A 33 -20.45 -2.15 12.51
N ALA A 34 -20.40 -1.16 11.62
CA ALA A 34 -21.60 -0.56 11.03
C ALA A 34 -22.44 -1.59 10.25
N LEU A 35 -21.78 -2.50 9.53
CA LEU A 35 -22.41 -3.58 8.77
C LEU A 35 -23.14 -4.59 9.69
N VAL A 36 -22.54 -4.98 10.81
CA VAL A 36 -23.13 -5.93 11.78
C VAL A 36 -24.29 -5.29 12.54
N GLU A 37 -24.16 -4.02 12.91
CA GLU A 37 -25.20 -3.29 13.64
C GLU A 37 -26.43 -2.98 12.77
N LEU A 38 -26.22 -2.70 11.48
CA LEU A 38 -27.29 -2.55 10.48
C LEU A 38 -27.91 -3.89 10.06
N SER A 39 -27.11 -4.97 9.93
CA SER A 39 -27.61 -6.32 9.64
C SER A 39 -28.53 -6.88 10.73
N THR A 40 -28.43 -6.37 11.95
CA THR A 40 -29.27 -6.82 13.07
C THR A 40 -30.53 -5.95 13.23
N ASN A 41 -30.59 -4.78 12.58
CA ASN A 41 -31.71 -3.83 12.67
C ASN A 41 -32.60 -3.78 11.40
N ILE A 42 -32.17 -4.37 10.27
CA ILE A 42 -32.91 -4.35 9.00
C ILE A 42 -33.39 -5.77 8.66
N ASP A 43 -34.71 -5.98 8.64
CA ASP A 43 -35.39 -7.25 8.29
C ASP A 43 -35.49 -7.50 6.76
N ASP A 44 -35.09 -6.54 5.92
CA ASP A 44 -35.26 -6.58 4.46
C ASP A 44 -33.92 -6.79 3.72
N PRO A 45 -33.69 -7.93 3.06
CA PRO A 45 -32.39 -8.30 2.46
C PRO A 45 -31.95 -7.37 1.32
N SER A 46 -32.88 -6.65 0.70
CA SER A 46 -32.63 -5.74 -0.44
C SER A 46 -31.86 -4.47 -0.05
N GLN A 47 -32.16 -3.88 1.12
CA GLN A 47 -31.47 -2.68 1.61
C GLN A 47 -30.08 -3.00 2.15
N LEU A 48 -29.90 -4.21 2.68
CA LEU A 48 -28.58 -4.71 3.06
C LEU A 48 -27.67 -4.83 1.83
N GLU A 49 -28.16 -5.31 0.70
CA GLU A 49 -27.38 -5.43 -0.53
C GLU A 49 -26.93 -4.06 -1.08
N GLU A 50 -27.79 -3.03 -1.02
CA GLU A 50 -27.42 -1.67 -1.40
C GLU A 50 -26.43 -1.00 -0.43
N LEU A 51 -26.57 -1.24 0.88
CA LEU A 51 -25.62 -0.76 1.89
C LEU A 51 -24.26 -1.47 1.77
N PHE A 52 -24.25 -2.78 1.55
CA PHE A 52 -23.03 -3.53 1.22
C PHE A 52 -22.34 -2.91 0.00
N LYS A 53 -23.09 -2.65 -1.07
CA LYS A 53 -22.56 -2.09 -2.32
C LYS A 53 -22.05 -0.64 -2.19
N SER A 54 -22.60 0.14 -1.25
CA SER A 54 -22.12 1.50 -0.95
C SER A 54 -20.92 1.52 -0.01
N LEU A 55 -20.82 0.58 0.93
CA LEU A 55 -19.67 0.40 1.84
C LEU A 55 -18.48 -0.29 1.17
N GLU A 56 -18.78 -1.18 0.23
CA GLU A 56 -17.86 -1.77 -0.75
C GLU A 56 -17.59 -0.79 -1.90
N GLU A 57 -17.55 0.51 -1.57
CA GLU A 57 -17.04 1.60 -2.38
C GLU A 57 -15.97 1.04 -3.30
N LYS A 58 -16.35 0.93 -4.58
CA LYS A 58 -15.67 0.17 -5.62
C LYS A 58 -14.26 0.75 -5.75
N LYS A 59 -13.33 0.27 -4.92
CA LYS A 59 -11.92 0.62 -5.01
C LYS A 59 -11.55 0.23 -6.43
N GLU A 60 -11.38 1.24 -7.29
CA GLU A 60 -10.92 1.01 -8.64
C GLU A 60 -9.76 0.02 -8.55
N PRO A 61 -9.77 -1.07 -9.34
CA PRO A 61 -8.75 -2.09 -9.23
C PRO A 61 -7.41 -1.37 -9.35
N SER A 62 -6.69 -1.28 -8.23
CA SER A 62 -5.45 -0.52 -8.18
C SER A 62 -4.51 -1.20 -9.15
N ASP A 63 -4.33 -0.57 -10.31
CA ASP A 63 -3.64 -1.18 -11.43
C ASP A 63 -2.24 -1.55 -10.92
N PRO A 64 -1.90 -2.86 -10.85
CA PRO A 64 -0.66 -3.29 -10.25
C PRO A 64 0.54 -2.75 -11.04
N ARG A 65 0.33 -2.37 -12.31
CA ARG A 65 1.31 -1.66 -13.14
C ARG A 65 1.63 -0.28 -12.58
N ARG A 66 0.62 0.46 -12.12
CA ARG A 66 0.83 1.79 -11.49
C ARG A 66 1.66 1.67 -10.22
N GLY A 67 1.34 0.67 -9.38
CA GLY A 67 2.12 0.38 -8.17
C GLY A 67 3.58 0.04 -8.48
N GLY A 68 3.81 -0.86 -9.45
CA GLY A 68 5.17 -1.25 -9.85
C GLY A 68 6.00 -0.11 -10.42
N VAL A 69 5.41 0.74 -11.26
CA VAL A 69 6.10 1.90 -11.84
C VAL A 69 6.52 2.88 -10.74
N VAL A 70 5.64 3.17 -9.77
CA VAL A 70 5.95 4.05 -8.64
C VAL A 70 7.09 3.48 -7.79
N THR A 71 7.07 2.17 -7.51
CA THR A 71 8.15 1.51 -6.75
C THR A 71 9.48 1.52 -7.52
N PHE A 72 9.44 1.33 -8.84
CA PHE A 72 10.62 1.37 -9.69
C PHE A 72 11.29 2.76 -9.65
N PHE A 73 10.50 3.82 -9.86
CA PHE A 73 11.00 5.20 -9.82
C PHE A 73 11.48 5.59 -8.41
N THR A 74 10.80 5.13 -7.36
CA THR A 74 11.25 5.33 -5.97
C THR A 74 12.63 4.70 -5.75
N GLY A 75 12.84 3.47 -6.20
CA GLY A 75 14.13 2.79 -6.10
C GLY A 75 15.24 3.47 -6.90
N MET A 76 14.93 3.91 -8.12
CA MET A 76 15.85 4.69 -8.94
C MET A 76 16.22 6.03 -8.29
N GLY A 77 15.27 6.70 -7.64
CA GLY A 77 15.51 7.92 -6.87
C GLY A 77 16.46 7.68 -5.69
N ILE A 78 16.24 6.61 -4.92
CA ILE A 78 17.12 6.23 -3.81
C ILE A 78 18.52 5.84 -4.32
N TYR A 79 18.61 5.18 -5.48
CA TYR A 79 19.89 4.83 -6.10
C TYR A 79 20.69 6.09 -6.46
N ILE A 80 20.08 7.04 -7.18
CA ILE A 80 20.72 8.30 -7.58
C ILE A 80 21.09 9.12 -6.34
N PHE A 81 20.18 9.24 -5.36
CA PHE A 81 20.45 9.90 -4.08
C PHE A 81 21.62 9.25 -3.34
N GLY A 82 21.64 7.91 -3.32
CA GLY A 82 22.74 7.11 -2.78
C GLY A 82 24.05 7.25 -3.55
N VAL A 83 24.05 7.70 -4.81
CA VAL A 83 25.27 8.03 -5.56
C VAL A 83 25.77 9.44 -5.26
N VAL A 84 24.87 10.39 -5.09
CA VAL A 84 25.22 11.81 -4.87
C VAL A 84 25.59 12.09 -3.41
N VAL A 85 24.90 11.49 -2.44
CA VAL A 85 24.98 11.89 -1.02
C VAL A 85 25.87 10.95 -0.19
N THR A 86 26.10 9.71 -0.61
CA THR A 86 26.85 8.73 0.18
C THR A 86 27.77 7.87 -0.68
N GLN A 87 28.99 7.58 -0.21
CA GLN A 87 29.92 6.70 -0.95
C GLN A 87 29.63 5.19 -0.72
N GLY A 88 28.72 4.83 0.20
CA GLY A 88 28.40 3.46 0.63
C GLY A 88 26.95 2.99 0.42
N GLY A 89 26.57 1.88 1.09
CA GLY A 89 25.49 0.92 0.78
C GLY A 89 24.05 1.39 0.43
N LEU A 90 23.74 2.69 0.50
CA LEU A 90 22.47 3.26 0.01
C LEU A 90 22.23 2.99 -1.48
N LYS A 91 23.30 2.92 -2.27
CA LYS A 91 23.26 2.49 -3.69
C LYS A 91 22.65 1.09 -3.84
N GLY A 92 23.00 0.15 -2.97
CA GLY A 92 22.48 -1.21 -3.01
C GLY A 92 20.99 -1.27 -2.69
N VAL A 93 20.55 -0.49 -1.69
CA VAL A 93 19.13 -0.42 -1.29
C VAL A 93 18.28 0.16 -2.43
N GLY A 94 18.75 1.23 -3.09
CA GLY A 94 18.04 1.80 -4.24
C GLY A 94 17.89 0.82 -5.40
N LEU A 95 18.97 0.07 -5.71
CA LEU A 95 18.95 -0.93 -6.79
C LEU A 95 18.01 -2.10 -6.47
N LEU A 96 17.96 -2.54 -5.21
CA LEU A 96 17.01 -3.56 -4.75
C LEU A 96 15.56 -3.10 -4.91
N VAL A 97 15.23 -1.89 -4.46
CA VAL A 97 13.87 -1.34 -4.57
C VAL A 97 13.47 -1.15 -6.05
N ALA A 98 14.41 -0.72 -6.90
CA ALA A 98 14.17 -0.63 -8.34
C ALA A 98 13.90 -2.01 -8.95
N ALA A 99 14.67 -3.04 -8.59
CA ALA A 99 14.45 -4.40 -9.06
C ALA A 99 13.07 -4.95 -8.64
N ILE A 100 12.63 -4.67 -7.42
CA ILE A 100 11.29 -5.03 -6.94
C ILE A 100 10.22 -4.33 -7.79
N GLY A 101 10.37 -3.02 -8.04
CA GLY A 101 9.45 -2.26 -8.87
C GLY A 101 9.35 -2.83 -10.30
N ALA A 102 10.49 -3.16 -10.93
CA ALA A 102 10.52 -3.79 -12.24
C ALA A 102 9.77 -5.13 -12.26
N GLY A 103 9.97 -5.95 -11.21
CA GLY A 103 9.26 -7.22 -11.04
C GLY A 103 7.74 -7.04 -10.95
N ILE A 104 7.25 -6.04 -10.21
CA ILE A 104 5.82 -5.75 -10.08
C ILE A 104 5.23 -5.26 -11.42
N VAL A 105 5.96 -4.42 -12.18
CA VAL A 105 5.53 -3.99 -13.51
C VAL A 105 5.40 -5.18 -14.45
N ILE A 106 6.43 -6.03 -14.51
CA ILE A 106 6.44 -7.23 -15.34
C ILE A 106 5.31 -8.18 -14.92
N ALA A 107 5.10 -8.40 -13.62
CA ALA A 107 4.00 -9.21 -13.11
C ALA A 107 2.62 -8.63 -13.48
N GLY A 108 2.46 -7.31 -13.45
CA GLY A 108 1.23 -6.63 -13.88
C GLY A 108 0.94 -6.74 -15.39
N TYR A 109 1.94 -7.05 -16.21
CA TYR A 109 1.78 -7.37 -17.63
C TYR A 109 1.62 -8.87 -17.89
N LEU A 110 2.35 -9.72 -17.17
CA LEU A 110 2.38 -11.18 -17.35
C LEU A 110 1.16 -11.88 -16.73
N PHE A 111 0.69 -11.37 -15.59
CA PHE A 111 -0.56 -11.73 -14.94
C PHE A 111 -1.54 -10.55 -15.08
N PRO A 112 -2.03 -10.27 -16.31
CA PRO A 112 -3.17 -9.37 -16.42
C PRO A 112 -4.27 -9.98 -15.55
N ARG A 113 -4.85 -9.19 -14.64
CA ARG A 113 -5.97 -9.61 -13.78
C ARG A 113 -7.11 -10.07 -14.69
N GLY A 114 -7.09 -11.35 -15.02
CA GLY A 114 -8.10 -12.00 -15.83
C GLY A 114 -9.37 -12.08 -15.01
N ARG A 115 -10.31 -11.19 -15.33
CA ARG A 115 -11.75 -11.44 -15.33
C ARG A 115 -12.33 -12.00 -14.03
N GLU A 116 -12.74 -11.10 -13.14
CA GLU A 116 -13.86 -11.41 -12.28
C GLU A 116 -15.17 -11.09 -13.04
N LYS A 117 -15.73 -12.17 -13.59
CA LYS A 117 -17.10 -12.37 -14.09
C LYS A 117 -17.62 -11.41 -15.19
N SER A 118 -17.68 -11.94 -16.41
CA SER A 118 -18.84 -11.72 -17.28
C SER A 118 -19.76 -12.93 -17.16
#